data_AF-A0A1F6A476-F1
#
_entry.id   AF-A0A1F6A476-F1
#
_cell.length_a   1.000
_cell.length_b   1.000
_cell.length_c   1.000
_cell.angle_alpha   90.00
_cell.angle_beta   90.00
_cell.angle_gamma   90.00
#
_symmetry.space_group_name_H-M   'P 1'
#
loop_
_entity.id
_entity.type
_entity.pdbx_description
1 polymer ?
#
loop_
_entity_poly.entity_id
_entity_poly.type
_entity_poly.pdbx_seq_one_letter_code
_entity_poly.pdbx_strand_id
1 'polypeptide(L)'
;MTHDEALNALNTLVKNENLRRHHLAAGVCMKALAQFLKTKHKSGFSLFGLGSKSDIDPNSWQIVGLLHDADYERTKDRPAEHGVIILDEIRSLNYSITPEEAEAIKFHNFENTKAKESLMGWGIYTCDELTGLIVACALVRPDKKLASVAVDFVLSKMKEPAFAKGALRNRIYLCSEKLGIKLEDFVKINLEAMQSIADQLGL
;
A
#
# COMPACT_ATOMS: atom_id res chain seq x y z
N MET A 1 -5.83 16.56 -3.10
CA MET A 1 -4.65 17.12 -2.40
C MET A 1 -3.39 16.81 -3.20
N THR A 2 -2.30 17.50 -2.92
CA THR A 2 -0.97 17.18 -3.44
C THR A 2 -0.27 16.14 -2.56
N HIS A 3 0.86 15.61 -3.04
CA HIS A 3 1.72 14.72 -2.27
C HIS A 3 2.21 15.36 -0.97
N ASP A 4 2.63 16.63 -1.01
CA ASP A 4 3.19 17.31 0.16
C ASP A 4 2.11 17.62 1.20
N GLU A 5 0.89 17.91 0.76
CA GLU A 5 -0.28 18.00 1.63
C GLU A 5 -0.61 16.66 2.29
N ALA A 6 -0.52 15.55 1.55
CA ALA A 6 -0.72 14.20 2.10
C ALA A 6 0.36 13.85 3.14
N LEU A 7 1.63 14.19 2.88
CA LEU A 7 2.71 14.02 3.86
C LEU A 7 2.49 14.87 5.11
N ASN A 8 2.04 16.13 4.96
CA ASN A 8 1.73 16.98 6.09
C ASN A 8 0.56 16.44 6.92
N ALA A 9 -0.50 15.95 6.25
CA ALA A 9 -1.62 15.29 6.91
C ALA A 9 -1.16 14.05 7.68
N LEU A 10 -0.38 13.17 7.05
CA LEU A 10 0.21 11.99 7.69
C LEU A 10 1.01 12.35 8.94
N ASN A 11 1.93 13.31 8.84
CA ASN A 11 2.76 13.76 9.97
C ASN A 11 1.93 14.39 11.10
N THR A 12 0.81 15.02 10.76
CA THR A 12 -0.12 15.60 11.74
C THR A 12 -0.89 14.51 12.47
N LEU A 13 -1.41 13.53 11.74
CA LEU A 13 -2.35 12.52 12.21
C LEU A 13 -1.67 11.32 12.90
N VAL A 14 -0.47 10.93 12.47
CA VAL A 14 0.23 9.74 12.95
C VAL A 14 1.45 10.11 13.79
N LYS A 15 1.44 9.73 15.07
CA LYS A 15 2.53 10.07 16.01
C LYS A 15 3.65 9.03 16.00
N ASN A 16 3.32 7.76 15.83
CA ASN A 16 4.28 6.66 15.79
C ASN A 16 5.17 6.73 14.54
N GLU A 17 6.47 6.79 14.75
CA GLU A 17 7.44 6.90 13.65
C GLU A 17 7.50 5.65 12.76
N ASN A 18 7.38 4.46 13.34
CA ASN A 18 7.37 3.22 12.57
C ASN A 18 6.11 3.13 11.70
N LEU A 19 4.97 3.62 12.21
CA LEU A 19 3.74 3.69 11.43
C LEU A 19 3.89 4.68 10.27
N ARG A 20 4.47 5.86 10.50
CA ARG A 20 4.81 6.79 9.40
C ARG A 20 5.71 6.16 8.34
N ARG A 21 6.73 5.38 8.74
CA ARG A 21 7.59 4.64 7.80
C ARG A 21 6.80 3.60 7.00
N HIS A 22 5.85 2.90 7.62
CA HIS A 22 4.95 2.00 6.92
C HIS A 22 4.12 2.74 5.86
N HIS A 23 3.53 3.90 6.18
CA HIS A 23 2.83 4.73 5.19
C HIS A 23 3.73 5.19 4.03
N LEU A 24 4.97 5.57 4.30
CA LEU A 24 5.93 5.93 3.25
C LEU A 24 6.21 4.75 2.32
N ALA A 25 6.39 3.55 2.88
CA ALA A 25 6.56 2.33 2.10
C ALA A 25 5.31 2.02 1.26
N ALA A 26 4.11 2.06 1.85
CA ALA A 26 2.86 1.83 1.14
C ALA A 26 2.65 2.86 0.01
N GLY A 27 2.94 4.14 0.26
CA GLY A 27 2.87 5.22 -0.72
C GLY A 27 3.76 4.97 -1.94
N VAL A 28 5.06 4.68 -1.73
CA VAL A 28 5.99 4.47 -2.85
C VAL A 28 5.65 3.19 -3.63
N CYS A 29 5.20 2.14 -2.95
CA CYS A 29 4.72 0.90 -3.55
C CYS A 29 3.50 1.14 -4.44
N MET A 30 2.50 1.87 -3.94
CA MET A 30 1.31 2.23 -4.69
C MET A 30 1.63 3.06 -5.93
N LYS A 31 2.56 4.01 -5.82
CA LYS A 31 3.04 4.80 -6.97
C LYS A 31 3.68 3.92 -8.04
N ALA A 32 4.60 3.05 -7.65
CA ALA A 32 5.32 2.15 -8.55
C ALA A 32 4.34 1.16 -9.23
N LEU A 33 3.38 0.65 -8.47
CA LEU A 33 2.33 -0.23 -8.97
C LEU A 33 1.46 0.47 -10.03
N ALA A 34 1.03 1.70 -9.77
CA ALA A 34 0.28 2.51 -10.73
C ALA A 34 1.08 2.75 -12.03
N GLN A 35 2.37 3.06 -11.91
CA GLN A 35 3.26 3.22 -13.07
C GLN A 35 3.39 1.92 -13.89
N PHE A 36 3.57 0.79 -13.21
CA PHE A 36 3.62 -0.52 -13.86
C PHE A 36 2.33 -0.83 -14.62
N LEU A 37 1.17 -0.70 -13.97
CA LEU A 37 -0.13 -0.93 -14.60
C LEU A 37 -0.32 -0.01 -15.81
N LYS A 38 0.01 1.28 -15.69
CA LYS A 38 -0.06 2.25 -16.78
C LYS A 38 0.81 1.86 -17.99
N THR A 39 1.97 1.23 -17.78
CA THR A 39 2.88 0.82 -18.88
C THR A 39 2.47 -0.50 -19.54
N LYS A 40 2.08 -1.53 -18.77
CA LYS A 40 1.65 -2.86 -19.25
C LYS A 40 0.38 -2.85 -20.11
N HIS A 41 -0.45 -1.81 -20.00
CA HIS A 41 -1.64 -1.62 -20.83
C HIS A 41 -1.41 -1.44 -22.34
N LYS A 42 -0.17 -1.52 -22.84
CA LYS A 42 0.12 -1.50 -24.30
C LYS A 42 -0.17 -2.84 -25.01
N SER A 43 -0.40 -3.95 -24.29
CA SER A 43 -0.61 -5.26 -24.91
C SER A 43 -1.69 -6.08 -24.20
N GLY A 44 -2.93 -6.08 -24.69
CA GLY A 44 -3.96 -7.10 -24.41
C GLY A 44 -4.36 -7.35 -22.95
N PHE A 45 -3.94 -6.50 -22.02
CA PHE A 45 -4.18 -6.67 -20.59
C PHE A 45 -5.56 -6.10 -20.22
N SER A 46 -6.46 -6.97 -19.75
CA SER A 46 -7.78 -6.60 -19.26
C SER A 46 -7.70 -6.23 -17.78
N LEU A 47 -8.22 -5.06 -17.38
CA LEU A 47 -8.40 -4.67 -15.97
C LEU A 47 -9.62 -5.34 -15.33
N PHE A 48 -10.11 -6.45 -15.90
CA PHE A 48 -11.31 -7.15 -15.43
C PHE A 48 -12.54 -6.23 -15.26
N GLY A 49 -12.60 -5.13 -16.02
CA GLY A 49 -13.67 -4.13 -15.91
C GLY A 49 -13.56 -3.16 -14.71
N LEU A 50 -12.44 -3.17 -13.97
CA LEU A 50 -12.21 -2.37 -12.76
C LEU A 50 -11.62 -0.97 -13.04
N GLY A 51 -11.41 -0.60 -14.31
CA GLY A 51 -10.96 0.74 -14.70
C GLY A 51 -10.35 0.80 -16.12
N SER A 52 -9.91 1.99 -16.52
CA SER A 52 -9.13 2.26 -17.73
C SER A 52 -7.73 2.77 -17.39
N LYS A 53 -6.76 2.60 -18.31
CA LYS A 53 -5.41 3.18 -18.21
C LYS A 53 -5.44 4.70 -18.03
N SER A 54 -6.41 5.39 -18.62
CA SER A 54 -6.58 6.85 -18.48
C SER A 54 -6.81 7.27 -17.03
N ASP A 55 -7.35 6.38 -16.22
CA ASP A 55 -7.81 6.65 -14.87
C ASP A 55 -6.71 6.38 -13.83
N ILE A 56 -5.56 5.85 -14.27
CA ILE A 56 -4.42 5.56 -13.40
C ILE A 56 -3.53 6.81 -13.30
N ASP A 57 -3.68 7.53 -12.19
CA ASP A 57 -2.76 8.56 -11.74
C ASP A 57 -1.85 8.04 -10.61
N PRO A 58 -0.53 7.87 -10.86
CA PRO A 58 0.41 7.47 -9.83
C PRO A 58 0.48 8.37 -8.61
N ASN A 59 0.19 9.67 -8.74
CA ASN A 59 0.20 10.57 -7.58
C ASN A 59 -0.98 10.29 -6.65
N SER A 60 -2.18 10.11 -7.22
CA SER A 60 -3.37 9.69 -6.47
C SER A 60 -3.17 8.35 -5.74
N TRP A 61 -2.57 7.35 -6.42
CA TRP A 61 -2.23 6.07 -5.80
C TRP A 61 -1.23 6.23 -4.63
N GLN A 62 -0.23 7.10 -4.78
CA GLN A 62 0.72 7.42 -3.72
C GLN A 62 0.02 8.05 -2.50
N ILE A 63 -0.91 8.99 -2.73
CA ILE A 63 -1.70 9.64 -1.67
C ILE A 63 -2.50 8.61 -0.89
N VAL A 64 -3.16 7.66 -1.57
CA VAL A 64 -3.86 6.57 -0.90
C VAL A 64 -2.92 5.73 -0.05
N GLY A 65 -1.76 5.32 -0.57
CA GLY A 65 -0.77 4.57 0.23
C GLY A 65 -0.29 5.35 1.46
N LEU A 66 -0.10 6.65 1.35
CA LEU A 66 0.30 7.51 2.47
C LEU A 66 -0.78 7.65 3.55
N LEU A 67 -2.07 7.58 3.19
CA LEU A 67 -3.16 7.91 4.09
C LEU A 67 -4.06 6.72 4.48
N HIS A 68 -3.89 5.55 3.85
CA HIS A 68 -4.83 4.43 3.97
C HIS A 68 -5.14 4.05 5.41
N ASP A 69 -4.10 3.84 6.24
CA ASP A 69 -4.27 3.42 7.63
C ASP A 69 -4.30 4.60 8.61
N ALA A 70 -4.16 5.86 8.18
CA ALA A 70 -3.65 6.93 9.05
C ALA A 70 -4.51 7.19 10.30
N ASP A 71 -5.74 6.67 10.39
CA ASP A 71 -6.59 6.63 11.58
C ASP A 71 -6.32 5.48 12.59
N TYR A 72 -5.38 4.57 12.30
CA TYR A 72 -5.13 3.32 13.04
C TYR A 72 -4.86 3.55 14.53
N GLU A 73 -4.05 4.55 14.88
CA GLU A 73 -3.74 4.86 16.29
C GLU A 73 -5.01 5.13 17.13
N ARG A 74 -6.08 5.59 16.48
CA ARG A 74 -7.36 5.97 17.09
C ARG A 74 -8.43 4.90 16.94
N THR A 75 -8.30 4.01 15.95
CA THR A 75 -9.29 3.00 15.57
C THR A 75 -8.86 1.56 15.86
N LYS A 76 -7.64 1.32 16.35
CA LYS A 76 -7.13 -0.03 16.68
C LYS A 76 -8.08 -0.88 17.56
N ASP A 77 -8.85 -0.23 18.44
CA ASP A 77 -9.82 -0.87 19.34
C ASP A 77 -11.26 -0.83 18.79
N ARG A 78 -11.47 -0.19 17.63
CA ARG A 78 -12.76 -0.03 16.93
C ARG A 78 -12.58 -0.29 15.41
N PRO A 79 -12.34 -1.55 14.99
CA PRO A 79 -12.02 -1.87 13.58
C PRO A 79 -13.09 -1.46 12.56
N ALA A 80 -14.35 -1.30 12.98
CA ALA A 80 -15.44 -0.83 12.12
C ALA A 80 -15.29 0.65 11.69
N GLU A 81 -14.53 1.45 12.44
CA GLU A 81 -14.26 2.86 12.14
C GLU A 81 -13.00 3.07 11.28
N HIS A 82 -12.12 2.06 11.21
CA HIS A 82 -10.82 2.15 10.55
C HIS A 82 -10.95 2.29 9.03
N GLY A 83 -10.25 3.28 8.47
CA GLY A 83 -10.37 3.69 7.06
C GLY A 83 -11.59 4.57 6.76
N VAL A 84 -12.45 4.85 7.75
CA VAL A 84 -13.65 5.68 7.58
C VAL A 84 -13.43 7.06 8.21
N ILE A 85 -12.97 7.11 9.47
CA ILE A 85 -12.86 8.38 10.20
C ILE A 85 -11.76 9.28 9.64
N ILE A 86 -10.73 8.69 9.02
CA ILE A 86 -9.66 9.43 8.34
C ILE A 86 -10.20 10.44 7.31
N LEU A 87 -11.35 10.15 6.68
CA LEU A 87 -11.95 11.03 5.69
C LEU A 87 -12.38 12.38 6.29
N ASP A 88 -12.96 12.37 7.50
CA ASP A 88 -13.37 13.59 8.19
C ASP A 88 -12.17 14.30 8.85
N GLU A 89 -11.14 13.54 9.24
CA GLU A 89 -9.90 14.12 9.75
C GLU A 89 -9.12 14.88 8.67
N ILE A 90 -9.02 14.32 7.46
CA ILE A 90 -8.44 15.00 6.30
C ILE A 90 -9.16 16.32 6.03
N ARG A 91 -10.51 16.31 6.05
CA ARG A 91 -11.32 17.53 5.87
C ARG A 91 -11.08 18.55 6.98
N SER A 92 -10.92 18.10 8.22
CA SER A 92 -10.66 18.96 9.38
C SER A 92 -9.30 19.67 9.29
N LEU A 93 -8.36 19.13 8.50
CA LEU A 93 -7.08 19.77 8.16
C LEU A 93 -7.17 20.71 6.95
N ASN A 94 -8.37 20.98 6.42
CA ASN A 94 -8.63 21.75 5.20
C ASN A 94 -8.02 21.14 3.92
N TYR A 95 -7.85 19.82 3.91
CA TYR A 95 -7.46 19.08 2.72
C TYR A 95 -8.65 18.33 2.12
N SER A 96 -8.50 17.92 0.86
CA SER A 96 -9.49 17.14 0.13
C SER A 96 -8.82 16.00 -0.63
N ILE A 97 -9.50 14.86 -0.68
CA ILE A 97 -9.19 13.73 -1.54
C ILE A 97 -10.37 13.49 -2.48
N THR A 98 -10.13 12.79 -3.59
CA THR A 98 -11.19 12.45 -4.54
C THR A 98 -12.11 11.35 -3.97
N PRO A 99 -13.32 11.18 -4.50
CA PRO A 99 -14.19 10.06 -4.15
C PRO A 99 -13.52 8.69 -4.37
N GLU A 100 -12.72 8.55 -5.42
CA GLU A 100 -11.99 7.32 -5.74
C GLU A 100 -10.90 7.02 -4.70
N GLU A 101 -10.15 8.05 -4.28
CA GLU A 101 -9.16 7.94 -3.21
C GLU A 101 -9.83 7.55 -1.89
N ALA A 102 -10.96 8.17 -1.56
CA ALA A 102 -11.73 7.85 -0.35
C ALA A 102 -12.28 6.42 -0.36
N GLU A 103 -12.77 5.92 -1.49
CA GLU A 103 -13.20 4.52 -1.63
C GLU A 103 -12.01 3.56 -1.47
N ALA A 104 -10.87 3.85 -2.11
CA ALA A 104 -9.69 3.00 -1.99
C ALA A 104 -9.11 2.98 -0.56
N ILE A 105 -9.11 4.13 0.13
CA ILE A 105 -8.78 4.20 1.56
C ILE A 105 -9.71 3.31 2.35
N LYS A 106 -11.04 3.44 2.24
CA LYS A 106 -11.96 2.53 2.96
C LYS A 106 -11.75 1.06 2.61
N PHE A 107 -11.38 0.77 1.36
CA PHE A 107 -11.20 -0.58 0.84
C PHE A 107 -10.02 -1.34 1.47
N HIS A 108 -8.98 -0.67 2.00
CA HIS A 108 -7.91 -1.40 2.71
C HIS A 108 -8.45 -2.22 3.90
N ASN A 109 -9.55 -1.75 4.51
CA ASN A 109 -10.29 -2.42 5.58
C ASN A 109 -11.60 -3.05 5.07
N PHE A 110 -11.56 -3.66 3.88
CA PHE A 110 -12.73 -4.17 3.16
C PHE A 110 -13.67 -5.04 4.00
N GLU A 111 -13.13 -5.87 4.89
CA GLU A 111 -13.90 -6.79 5.73
C GLU A 111 -14.91 -6.06 6.61
N ASN A 112 -14.58 -4.84 7.06
CA ASN A 112 -15.44 -4.00 7.88
C ASN A 112 -16.22 -2.97 7.05
N THR A 113 -15.59 -2.35 6.05
CA THR A 113 -16.19 -1.22 5.33
C THR A 113 -17.09 -1.63 4.17
N LYS A 114 -16.89 -2.83 3.60
CA LYS A 114 -17.53 -3.28 2.36
C LYS A 114 -17.46 -2.24 1.22
N ALA A 115 -16.36 -1.47 1.19
CA ALA A 115 -16.16 -0.42 0.21
C ALA A 115 -16.18 -0.97 -1.23
N LYS A 116 -16.48 -0.10 -2.19
CA LYS A 116 -16.64 -0.54 -3.58
C LYS A 116 -15.29 -1.01 -4.15
N GLU A 117 -15.31 -2.18 -4.78
CA GLU A 117 -14.14 -2.71 -5.48
C GLU A 117 -13.66 -1.75 -6.58
N SER A 118 -12.35 -1.54 -6.63
CA SER A 118 -11.67 -0.77 -7.67
C SER A 118 -10.25 -1.26 -7.84
N LEU A 119 -9.62 -0.92 -8.96
CA LEU A 119 -8.22 -1.27 -9.19
C LEU A 119 -7.28 -0.67 -8.13
N MET A 120 -7.52 0.58 -7.73
CA MET A 120 -6.75 1.26 -6.69
C MET A 120 -6.97 0.63 -5.30
N GLY A 121 -8.21 0.24 -4.99
CA GLY A 121 -8.56 -0.48 -3.76
C GLY A 121 -7.81 -1.82 -3.67
N TRP A 122 -7.85 -2.63 -4.73
CA TRP A 122 -7.08 -3.88 -4.77
C TRP A 122 -5.57 -3.64 -4.74
N GLY A 123 -5.09 -2.53 -5.29
CA GLY A 123 -3.72 -2.08 -5.15
C GLY A 123 -3.32 -1.93 -3.68
N ILE A 124 -4.03 -1.09 -2.93
CA ILE A 124 -3.67 -0.82 -1.53
C ILE A 124 -3.87 -2.05 -0.65
N TYR A 125 -4.97 -2.79 -0.83
CA TYR A 125 -5.28 -4.00 -0.06
C TYR A 125 -4.22 -5.10 -0.21
N THR A 126 -3.49 -5.14 -1.32
CA THR A 126 -2.41 -6.11 -1.55
C THR A 126 -1.02 -5.55 -1.21
N CYS A 127 -0.77 -4.26 -1.47
CA CYS A 127 0.50 -3.60 -1.17
C CYS A 127 0.75 -3.46 0.33
N ASP A 128 -0.27 -3.08 1.11
CA ASP A 128 -0.20 -2.89 2.56
C ASP A 128 0.48 -4.09 3.25
N GLU A 129 -0.12 -5.27 3.09
CA GLU A 129 0.37 -6.53 3.68
C GLU A 129 1.78 -6.92 3.21
N LEU A 130 2.09 -6.68 1.93
CA LEU A 130 3.40 -7.00 1.37
C LEU A 130 4.49 -6.09 1.94
N THR A 131 4.20 -4.81 2.20
CA THR A 131 5.20 -3.89 2.77
C THR A 131 5.68 -4.39 4.14
N GLY A 132 4.77 -4.86 5.00
CA GLY A 132 5.11 -5.43 6.30
C GLY A 132 5.98 -6.68 6.19
N LEU A 133 5.71 -7.55 5.21
CA LEU A 133 6.53 -8.73 4.94
C LEU A 133 7.95 -8.35 4.45
N ILE A 134 8.07 -7.36 3.57
CA ILE A 134 9.36 -6.89 3.06
C ILE A 134 10.20 -6.26 4.18
N VAL A 135 9.59 -5.44 5.04
CA VAL A 135 10.25 -4.90 6.24
C VAL A 135 10.76 -6.02 7.13
N ALA A 136 9.94 -7.05 7.40
CA ALA A 136 10.37 -8.20 8.18
C ALA A 136 11.55 -8.94 7.52
N CYS A 137 11.56 -9.06 6.18
CA CYS A 137 12.67 -9.64 5.44
C CYS A 137 13.98 -8.84 5.62
N ALA A 138 13.91 -7.50 5.65
CA ALA A 138 15.08 -6.67 5.92
C ALA A 138 15.55 -6.84 7.37
N LEU A 139 14.64 -6.80 8.34
CA LEU A 139 14.98 -6.84 9.77
C LEU A 139 15.65 -8.14 10.23
N VAL A 140 15.45 -9.25 9.54
CA VAL A 140 16.16 -10.52 9.83
C VAL A 140 17.54 -10.62 9.20
N ARG A 141 17.94 -9.66 8.37
CA ARG A 141 19.31 -9.60 7.84
C ARG A 141 20.27 -9.07 8.91
N PRO A 142 21.52 -9.54 8.95
CA PRO A 142 22.51 -9.03 9.89
C PRO A 142 22.74 -7.51 9.80
N ASP A 143 22.69 -6.97 8.59
CA ASP A 143 22.85 -5.52 8.31
C ASP A 143 21.54 -4.74 8.46
N LYS A 144 20.39 -5.44 8.55
CA LYS A 144 19.04 -4.89 8.58
C LYS A 144 18.69 -4.01 7.37
N LYS A 145 19.33 -4.26 6.22
CA LYS A 145 19.18 -3.41 5.03
C LYS A 145 18.24 -3.97 3.97
N LEU A 146 17.38 -3.12 3.42
CA LEU A 146 16.56 -3.40 2.24
C LEU A 146 17.41 -3.67 1.00
N ALA A 147 18.54 -2.97 0.86
CA ALA A 147 19.48 -3.17 -0.27
C ALA A 147 20.00 -4.62 -0.35
N SER A 148 20.01 -5.32 0.79
CA SER A 148 20.46 -6.70 0.88
C SER A 148 19.35 -7.72 0.59
N VAL A 149 18.08 -7.31 0.59
CA VAL A 149 16.91 -8.18 0.36
C VAL A 149 16.74 -8.43 -1.14
N ALA A 150 16.57 -9.71 -1.52
CA ALA A 150 16.32 -10.14 -2.89
C ALA A 150 14.87 -10.65 -3.05
N VAL A 151 14.33 -10.57 -4.27
CA VAL A 151 12.98 -11.03 -4.62
C VAL A 151 12.75 -12.49 -4.19
N ASP A 152 13.69 -13.38 -4.52
CA ASP A 152 13.60 -14.81 -4.18
C ASP A 152 13.49 -15.06 -2.68
N PHE A 153 14.14 -14.23 -1.86
CA PHE A 153 14.05 -14.34 -0.41
C PHE A 153 12.66 -13.94 0.09
N VAL A 154 12.08 -12.85 -0.43
CA VAL A 154 10.70 -12.46 -0.08
C VAL A 154 9.71 -13.54 -0.52
N LEU A 155 9.89 -14.11 -1.73
CA LEU A 155 9.08 -15.22 -2.23
C LEU A 155 9.23 -16.50 -1.39
N SER A 156 10.41 -16.79 -0.84
CA SER A 156 10.57 -17.90 0.08
C SER A 156 9.80 -17.65 1.38
N LYS A 157 9.83 -16.42 1.91
CA LYS A 157 9.10 -16.03 3.12
C LYS A 157 7.57 -15.99 2.95
N MET A 158 7.07 -15.74 1.75
CA MET A 158 5.66 -15.95 1.41
C MET A 158 5.19 -17.40 1.65
N LYS A 159 6.10 -18.38 1.58
CA LYS A 159 5.80 -19.81 1.81
C LYS A 159 6.00 -20.26 3.27
N GLU A 160 6.42 -19.36 4.16
CA GLU A 160 6.68 -19.65 5.58
C GLU A 160 5.65 -18.93 6.48
N PRO A 161 4.47 -19.51 6.79
CA PRO A 161 3.41 -18.80 7.53
C PRO A 161 3.82 -18.32 8.93
N ALA A 162 4.81 -18.96 9.55
CA ALA A 162 5.33 -18.58 10.86
C ALA A 162 6.19 -17.32 10.83
N PHE A 163 6.77 -16.97 9.68
CA PHE A 163 7.57 -15.75 9.50
C PHE A 163 6.63 -14.56 9.33
N ALA A 164 6.83 -13.47 10.08
CA ALA A 164 5.97 -12.28 10.01
C ALA A 164 4.47 -12.65 10.01
N LYS A 165 4.01 -13.31 11.10
CA LYS A 165 2.64 -13.85 11.21
C LYS A 165 1.53 -12.81 10.97
N GLY A 166 1.82 -11.53 11.19
CA GLY A 166 0.89 -10.43 10.93
C GLY A 166 0.63 -10.17 9.44
N ALA A 167 1.55 -10.56 8.54
CA ALA A 167 1.36 -10.38 7.11
C ALA A 167 0.42 -11.46 6.52
N LEU A 168 -0.76 -11.01 6.10
CA LEU A 168 -1.83 -11.83 5.54
C LEU A 168 -1.54 -12.18 4.08
N ARG A 169 -0.79 -13.27 3.89
CA ARG A 169 -0.35 -13.77 2.56
C ARG A 169 -1.50 -14.00 1.59
N ASN A 170 -2.66 -14.44 2.08
CA ASN A 170 -3.85 -14.64 1.25
C ASN A 170 -4.28 -13.33 0.57
N ARG A 171 -4.11 -12.17 1.22
CA ARG A 171 -4.35 -10.87 0.59
C ARG A 171 -3.29 -10.60 -0.47
N ILE A 172 -2.01 -10.78 -0.16
CA ILE A 172 -0.91 -10.55 -1.12
C ILE A 172 -1.09 -11.39 -2.41
N TYR A 173 -1.51 -12.66 -2.29
CA TYR A 173 -1.75 -13.53 -3.45
C TYR A 173 -2.85 -13.02 -4.39
N LEU A 174 -3.77 -12.17 -3.92
CA LEU A 174 -4.81 -11.57 -4.76
C LEU A 174 -4.24 -10.63 -5.82
N CYS A 175 -2.96 -10.22 -5.77
CA CYS A 175 -2.34 -9.44 -6.84
C CYS A 175 -2.46 -10.12 -8.22
N SER A 176 -2.39 -11.46 -8.26
CA SER A 176 -2.50 -12.20 -9.52
C SER A 176 -3.93 -12.25 -10.06
N GLU A 177 -4.92 -12.47 -9.20
CA GLU A 177 -6.32 -12.53 -9.62
C GLU A 177 -6.90 -11.13 -9.89
N LYS A 178 -6.66 -10.18 -8.98
CA LYS A 178 -7.34 -8.88 -8.97
C LYS A 178 -6.60 -7.81 -9.76
N LEU A 179 -5.27 -7.86 -9.77
CA LEU A 179 -4.44 -6.90 -10.51
C LEU A 179 -3.88 -7.50 -11.80
N GLY A 180 -3.99 -8.82 -12.00
CA GLY A 180 -3.39 -9.53 -13.13
C GLY A 180 -1.85 -9.55 -13.11
N ILE A 181 -1.23 -9.32 -11.94
CA ILE A 181 0.23 -9.24 -11.79
C ILE A 181 0.72 -10.54 -11.16
N LYS A 182 1.66 -11.21 -11.83
CA LYS A 182 2.31 -12.40 -11.25
C LYS A 182 2.96 -12.02 -9.91
N LEU A 183 2.84 -12.89 -8.92
CA LEU A 183 3.38 -12.63 -7.58
C LEU A 183 4.86 -12.19 -7.59
N GLU A 184 5.70 -12.82 -8.42
CA GLU A 184 7.11 -12.46 -8.58
C GLU A 184 7.29 -11.01 -9.06
N ASP A 185 6.56 -10.61 -10.10
CA ASP A 185 6.58 -9.23 -10.61
C ASP A 185 6.06 -8.26 -9.54
N PHE A 186 4.99 -8.63 -8.82
CA PHE A 186 4.41 -7.83 -7.76
C PHE A 186 5.41 -7.61 -6.61
N VAL A 187 6.06 -8.67 -6.13
CA VAL A 187 7.13 -8.58 -5.12
C VAL A 187 8.27 -7.70 -5.60
N LYS A 188 8.71 -7.88 -6.84
CA LYS A 188 9.79 -7.08 -7.42
C LYS A 188 9.47 -5.59 -7.44
N ILE A 189 8.28 -5.21 -7.95
CA ILE A 189 7.83 -3.81 -8.02
C ILE A 189 7.85 -3.16 -6.64
N ASN A 190 7.27 -3.83 -5.63
CA ASN A 190 7.18 -3.28 -4.28
C ASN A 190 8.56 -3.21 -3.60
N LEU A 191 9.40 -4.23 -3.75
CA LEU A 191 10.73 -4.27 -3.16
C LEU A 191 11.64 -3.18 -3.75
N GLU A 192 11.68 -3.03 -5.08
CA GLU A 192 12.47 -1.99 -5.74
C GLU A 192 11.98 -0.58 -5.36
N ALA A 193 10.66 -0.39 -5.23
CA ALA A 193 10.08 0.86 -4.78
C ALA A 193 10.52 1.21 -3.35
N MET A 194 10.44 0.27 -2.41
CA MET A 194 10.89 0.48 -1.02
C MET A 194 12.40 0.71 -0.94
N GLN A 195 13.20 -0.01 -1.74
CA GLN A 195 14.66 0.19 -1.80
C GLN A 195 15.02 1.61 -2.25
N SER A 196 14.22 2.24 -3.12
CA SER A 196 14.46 3.61 -3.58
C SER A 196 14.34 4.68 -2.48
N ILE A 197 13.72 4.35 -1.35
CA ILE A 197 13.53 5.24 -0.20
C ILE A 197 14.06 4.62 1.10
N ALA A 198 14.97 3.64 1.02
CA ALA A 198 15.43 2.85 2.17
C ALA A 198 15.90 3.72 3.36
N ASP A 199 16.65 4.80 3.07
CA ASP A 199 17.10 5.77 4.08
C ASP A 199 15.94 6.40 4.87
N GLN A 200 14.80 6.69 4.21
CA GLN A 200 13.61 7.25 4.86
C GLN A 200 12.87 6.20 5.70
N LEU A 201 13.01 4.92 5.35
CA LEU A 201 12.43 3.80 6.09
C LEU A 201 13.33 3.36 7.27
N GLY A 202 14.56 3.88 7.35
CA GLY A 202 15.55 3.46 8.34
C GLY A 202 15.98 2.00 8.16
N LEU A 203 15.97 1.54 6.90
CA LEU A 203 16.35 0.19 6.46
C LEU A 203 17.28 0.29 5.25
#